data_AF-A0A8J4XMB8-F1
#
_entry.id   AF-A0A8J4XMB8-F1
#
_cell.length_a   1.000
_cell.length_b   1.000
_cell.length_c   1.000
_cell.angle_alpha   90.00
_cell.angle_beta   90.00
_cell.angle_gamma   90.00
#
_symmetry.space_group_name_H-M   'P 1'
#
loop_
_entity.id
_entity.type
_entity.pdbx_description
1 polymer ?
#
loop_
_entity_poly.entity_id
_entity_poly.type
_entity_poly.pdbx_seq_one_letter_code
_entity_poly.pdbx_strand_id
1 'polypeptide(L)'
;MFLHCLSLLIPFLSTFTAAAPTPWTHTTVQGTKCVGAPIQGWYFPHGKHGCITAIDSTTNHHKDIASHPDNIHYSFQVPPVEARGGGGFSIWQRRLYAVLRLRLLHIDGHFSGHSSQVTLKTRLGYTSSREPYRSSLIASGYQERKLSCNSIKRHVFRGQAFDCSPQVLAVLFSLQHDRYLLNLLIPTKRDDTNERTNRNLGRVTDVYVTVSTP
;
A
#
# COMPACT_ATOMS: atom_id res chain seq x y z
N MET A 1 -20.67 -6.39 -50.19
CA MET A 1 -20.73 -5.42 -49.06
C MET A 1 -19.86 -5.83 -47.85
N PHE A 2 -18.87 -6.74 -47.99
CA PHE A 2 -17.95 -7.12 -46.89
C PHE A 2 -16.51 -6.60 -47.08
N LEU A 3 -16.12 -6.21 -48.30
CA LEU A 3 -14.76 -5.77 -48.60
C LEU A 3 -14.42 -4.35 -48.13
N HIS A 4 -15.39 -3.46 -47.97
CA HIS A 4 -15.14 -2.08 -47.53
C HIS A 4 -14.83 -1.98 -46.02
N CYS A 5 -15.24 -2.96 -45.22
CA CYS A 5 -15.02 -2.96 -43.78
C CYS A 5 -13.55 -3.28 -43.41
N LEU A 6 -12.86 -4.08 -44.22
CA LEU A 6 -11.47 -4.48 -43.97
C LEU A 6 -10.46 -3.34 -44.21
N SER A 7 -10.75 -2.44 -45.14
CA SER A 7 -9.82 -1.35 -45.53
C SER A 7 -9.68 -0.25 -44.47
N LEU A 8 -10.67 -0.11 -43.58
CA LEU A 8 -10.64 0.85 -42.47
C LEU A 8 -9.97 0.29 -41.21
N LEU A 9 -9.76 -1.03 -41.09
CA LEU A 9 -9.13 -1.64 -39.91
C LEU A 9 -7.59 -1.56 -39.96
N ILE A 10 -7.01 -1.63 -41.16
CA ILE A 10 -5.56 -1.66 -41.38
C ILE A 10 -4.84 -0.34 -40.98
N PRO A 11 -5.37 0.88 -41.25
CA PRO A 11 -4.73 2.11 -40.76
C PRO A 11 -4.90 2.33 -39.25
N PHE A 12 -5.91 1.73 -38.60
CA PHE A 12 -6.06 1.78 -37.14
C PHE A 12 -5.06 0.87 -36.42
N LEU A 13 -4.78 -0.32 -36.94
CA LEU A 13 -3.81 -1.23 -36.32
C LEU A 13 -2.36 -0.76 -36.45
N SER A 14 -2.03 0.00 -37.51
CA SER A 14 -0.67 0.48 -37.77
C SER A 14 -0.32 1.81 -37.09
N THR A 15 -1.31 2.65 -36.75
CA THR A 15 -1.07 3.93 -36.07
C THR A 15 -1.07 3.83 -34.54
N PHE A 16 -1.82 2.88 -33.96
CA PHE A 16 -1.88 2.70 -32.50
C PHE A 16 -0.64 2.02 -31.88
N THR A 17 0.13 1.28 -32.67
CA THR A 17 1.28 0.52 -32.16
C THR A 17 2.58 1.33 -32.08
N ALA A 18 2.68 2.46 -32.80
CA ALA A 18 3.94 3.21 -32.91
C ALA A 18 4.04 4.43 -31.99
N ALA A 19 2.94 4.93 -31.41
CA ALA A 19 2.94 6.22 -30.69
C ALA A 19 2.25 6.23 -29.32
N ALA A 20 1.52 5.18 -28.94
CA ALA A 20 0.82 5.14 -27.65
C ALA A 20 1.69 4.46 -26.58
N PRO A 21 1.89 5.08 -25.40
CA PRO A 21 2.50 4.41 -24.26
C PRO A 21 1.60 3.26 -23.78
N THR A 22 2.16 2.37 -22.96
CA THR A 22 1.41 1.27 -22.38
C THR A 22 0.15 1.79 -21.68
N PRO A 23 -1.01 1.15 -21.88
CA PRO A 23 -2.30 1.65 -21.39
C PRO A 23 -2.45 1.64 -19.86
N TRP A 24 -1.46 1.12 -19.15
CA TRP A 24 -1.42 1.08 -17.70
C TRP A 24 0.01 1.31 -17.21
N THR A 25 0.13 2.06 -16.13
CA THR A 25 1.38 2.17 -15.36
C THR A 25 1.19 1.55 -13.99
N HIS A 26 2.18 0.77 -13.54
CA HIS A 26 2.15 0.08 -12.26
C HIS A 26 3.38 0.46 -11.45
N THR A 27 3.16 0.99 -10.24
CA THR A 27 4.24 1.35 -9.32
C THR A 27 4.02 0.66 -7.99
N THR A 28 4.99 -0.16 -7.56
CA THR A 28 4.94 -0.84 -6.27
C THR A 28 5.80 -0.12 -5.26
N VAL A 29 5.23 0.20 -4.10
CA VAL A 29 5.88 0.90 -3.00
C VAL A 29 5.86 0.01 -1.75
N GLN A 30 7.01 -0.17 -1.11
CA GLN A 30 7.11 -0.82 0.19
C GLN A 30 6.76 0.19 1.30
N GLY A 31 5.99 -0.27 2.28
CA GLY A 31 5.57 0.56 3.41
C GLY A 31 6.73 0.85 4.35
N THR A 32 6.92 2.12 4.68
CA THR A 32 7.86 2.52 5.73
C THR A 32 7.24 2.24 7.08
N LYS A 33 7.94 1.48 7.93
CA LYS A 33 7.50 1.12 9.29
C LYS A 33 7.80 2.27 10.24
N CYS A 34 6.81 3.12 10.44
CA CYS A 34 6.86 4.27 11.33
C CYS A 34 6.50 3.89 12.76
N VAL A 35 7.23 4.46 13.72
CA VAL A 35 6.97 4.36 15.16
C VAL A 35 6.96 5.74 15.81
N GLY A 36 6.31 5.87 16.97
CA GLY A 36 6.22 7.12 17.73
C GLY A 36 5.01 7.96 17.37
N ALA A 37 5.05 9.26 17.70
CA ALA A 37 3.91 10.16 17.50
C ALA A 37 3.83 10.69 16.05
N PRO A 38 2.63 10.75 15.43
CA PRO A 38 2.47 11.30 14.10
C PRO A 38 2.54 12.83 14.09
N ILE A 39 3.03 13.41 13.01
CA ILE A 39 3.08 14.87 12.82
C ILE A 39 1.73 15.29 12.23
N GLN A 40 0.98 16.13 12.97
CA GLN A 40 -0.37 16.57 12.57
C GLN A 40 -1.31 15.39 12.22
N GLY A 41 -1.13 14.25 12.89
CA GLY A 41 -1.94 13.04 12.64
C GLY A 41 -1.51 12.22 11.42
N TRP A 42 -0.35 12.52 10.81
CA TRP A 42 0.19 11.78 9.68
C TRP A 42 1.63 11.33 9.92
N TYR A 43 1.93 10.09 9.53
CA TYR A 43 3.28 9.60 9.30
C TYR A 43 3.66 9.85 7.84
N PHE A 44 4.82 10.45 7.61
CA PHE A 44 5.40 10.59 6.27
C PHE A 44 6.56 9.60 6.14
N PRO A 45 6.69 8.88 5.01
CA PRO A 45 7.73 7.86 4.89
C PRO A 45 9.14 8.46 4.72
N HIS A 46 9.25 9.64 4.11
CA HIS A 46 10.52 10.29 3.77
C HIS A 46 10.45 11.81 3.92
N GLY A 47 11.62 12.46 3.83
CA GLY A 47 11.77 13.93 3.84
C GLY A 47 12.04 14.49 5.23
N LYS A 48 12.03 15.83 5.34
CA LYS A 48 12.33 16.54 6.59
C LYS A 48 11.40 16.18 7.75
N HIS A 49 10.16 15.79 7.43
CA HIS A 49 9.14 15.36 8.38
C HIS A 49 8.90 13.85 8.31
N GLY A 50 9.88 13.09 7.82
CA GLY A 50 9.85 11.64 7.81
C GLY A 50 9.68 11.08 9.22
N CYS A 51 8.92 10.01 9.33
CA CYS A 51 8.72 9.31 10.60
C CYS A 51 10.01 8.63 11.06
N ILE A 52 10.09 8.36 12.36
CA ILE A 52 11.14 7.49 12.91
C ILE A 52 10.83 6.07 12.46
N THR A 53 11.80 5.41 11.83
CA THR A 53 11.58 4.04 11.34
C THR A 53 11.95 3.00 12.39
N ALA A 54 11.27 1.86 12.37
CA ALA A 54 11.57 0.74 13.25
C ALA A 54 12.96 0.10 13.00
N ILE A 55 13.58 0.37 11.83
CA ILE A 55 14.85 -0.24 11.39
C ILE A 55 16.04 0.68 11.68
N ASP A 56 15.88 1.99 11.45
CA ASP A 56 16.95 3.00 11.56
C ASP A 56 17.14 3.51 13.00
N SER A 57 16.53 2.85 13.98
CA SER A 57 16.65 3.30 15.36
C SER A 57 17.95 2.84 16.01
N THR A 58 18.86 3.79 16.17
CA THR A 58 20.10 3.67 16.93
C THR A 58 19.87 3.57 18.45
N THR A 59 18.64 3.78 18.93
CA THR A 59 18.30 3.76 20.36
C THR A 59 17.41 2.57 20.71
N ASN A 60 17.72 1.88 21.83
CA ASN A 60 16.95 0.72 22.30
C ASN A 60 15.45 1.05 22.51
N HIS A 61 15.16 2.29 22.90
CA HIS A 61 13.79 2.77 23.17
C HIS A 61 12.80 2.57 22.01
N HIS A 62 13.20 2.80 20.75
CA HIS A 62 12.26 2.60 19.64
C HIS A 62 12.12 1.13 19.24
N LYS A 63 13.11 0.28 19.53
CA LYS A 63 12.97 -1.17 19.38
C LYS A 63 11.96 -1.71 20.40
N ASP A 64 11.96 -1.15 21.61
CA ASP A 64 10.96 -1.47 22.64
C ASP A 64 9.57 -0.99 22.24
N ILE A 65 9.43 0.21 21.68
CA ILE A 65 8.12 0.66 21.12
C ILE A 65 7.66 -0.25 19.98
N ALA A 66 8.57 -0.58 19.06
CA ALA A 66 8.29 -1.47 17.92
C ALA A 66 8.02 -2.92 18.33
N SER A 67 8.21 -3.29 19.61
CA SER A 67 7.90 -4.62 20.10
C SER A 67 6.41 -4.92 20.06
N HIS A 68 5.56 -3.89 20.19
CA HIS A 68 4.11 -4.03 20.13
C HIS A 68 3.58 -3.73 18.71
N PRO A 69 2.83 -4.65 18.07
CA PRO A 69 2.32 -4.47 16.70
C PRO A 69 1.45 -3.23 16.53
N ASP A 70 0.70 -2.83 17.56
CA ASP A 70 -0.17 -1.65 17.53
C ASP A 70 0.59 -0.31 17.41
N ASN A 71 1.90 -0.31 17.67
CA ASN A 71 2.75 0.88 17.57
C ASN A 71 3.39 1.03 16.18
N ILE A 72 3.24 0.04 15.29
CA ILE A 72 3.85 0.03 13.96
C ILE A 72 2.84 0.51 12.93
N HIS A 73 3.08 1.69 12.39
CA HIS A 73 2.30 2.25 11.29
C HIS A 73 3.05 2.09 9.97
N TYR A 74 2.39 1.54 8.96
CA TYR A 74 2.93 1.46 7.60
C TYR A 74 2.52 2.71 6.84
N SER A 75 3.49 3.52 6.45
CA SER A 75 3.26 4.73 5.66
C SER A 75 3.73 4.55 4.21
N PHE A 76 2.89 4.99 3.28
CA PHE A 76 3.13 4.94 1.84
C PHE A 76 2.89 6.33 1.26
N GLN A 77 3.82 6.79 0.42
CA GLN A 77 3.62 7.96 -0.39
C GLN A 77 3.56 7.55 -1.86
N VAL A 78 2.51 7.99 -2.55
CA VAL A 78 2.28 7.67 -3.95
C VAL A 78 1.98 8.96 -4.74
N PRO A 79 2.68 9.22 -5.85
CA PRO A 79 3.84 8.46 -6.34
C PRO A 79 5.02 8.54 -5.36
N PRO A 80 5.92 7.54 -5.37
CA PRO A 80 7.11 7.56 -4.52
C PRO A 80 7.97 8.79 -4.84
N VAL A 81 8.63 9.35 -3.83
CA VAL A 81 9.52 10.51 -4.03
C VAL A 81 10.76 10.04 -4.80
N GLU A 82 10.86 10.38 -6.07
CA GLU A 82 12.10 10.15 -6.81
C GLU A 82 13.20 11.12 -6.34
N ALA A 83 14.44 10.64 -6.29
CA ALA A 83 15.62 11.41 -5.88
C ALA A 83 15.89 12.67 -6.71
N ARG A 84 15.23 12.83 -7.87
CA ARG A 84 15.39 13.97 -8.80
C ARG A 84 14.12 14.80 -8.99
N GLY A 85 13.24 14.84 -7.99
CA GLY A 85 12.10 15.78 -7.97
C GLY A 85 10.97 15.45 -8.96
N GLY A 86 10.91 14.22 -9.45
CA GLY A 86 9.97 13.80 -10.50
C GLY A 86 8.59 13.40 -9.98
N GLY A 87 7.57 14.11 -10.48
CA GLY A 87 6.23 13.59 -10.79
C GLY A 87 5.27 13.48 -9.62
N GLY A 88 4.32 14.40 -9.51
CA GLY A 88 3.02 14.11 -8.89
C GLY A 88 2.09 13.43 -9.90
N PHE A 89 0.96 12.89 -9.43
CA PHE A 89 -0.11 12.51 -10.35
C PHE A 89 -0.55 13.72 -11.18
N SER A 90 -0.80 13.50 -12.46
CA SER A 90 -1.40 14.50 -13.33
C SER A 90 -2.90 14.32 -13.41
N ILE A 91 -3.63 15.39 -13.72
CA ILE A 91 -5.08 15.38 -13.93
C ILE A 91 -5.48 14.46 -15.09
N TRP A 92 -4.56 14.15 -16.00
CA TRP A 92 -4.80 13.22 -17.12
C TRP A 92 -4.90 11.76 -16.68
N GLN A 93 -4.34 11.41 -15.51
CA GLN A 93 -4.51 10.10 -14.91
C GLN A 93 -5.88 10.08 -14.22
N ARG A 94 -6.85 9.42 -14.85
CA ARG A 94 -8.26 9.53 -14.43
C ARG A 94 -8.57 8.70 -13.19
N ARG A 95 -7.84 7.61 -12.95
CA ARG A 95 -8.19 6.64 -11.92
C ARG A 95 -6.95 6.04 -11.28
N LEU A 96 -7.05 5.75 -10.00
CA LEU A 96 -6.01 5.08 -9.23
C LEU A 96 -6.59 3.86 -8.53
N TYR A 97 -5.92 2.73 -8.73
CA TYR A 97 -6.19 1.50 -8.00
C TYR A 97 -5.03 1.20 -7.07
N ALA A 98 -5.29 1.17 -5.75
CA ALA A 98 -4.30 0.78 -4.76
C ALA A 98 -4.56 -0.67 -4.32
N VAL A 99 -3.58 -1.53 -4.58
CA VAL A 99 -3.62 -2.95 -4.29
C VAL A 99 -2.60 -3.28 -3.21
N LEU A 100 -3.07 -3.76 -2.07
CA LEU A 100 -2.28 -4.20 -0.93
C LEU A 100 -1.77 -5.63 -1.14
N ARG A 101 -0.49 -5.86 -0.83
CA ARG A 101 0.11 -7.18 -0.71
C ARG A 101 0.83 -7.27 0.63
N LEU A 102 0.54 -8.33 1.37
CA LEU A 102 1.14 -8.59 2.68
C LEU A 102 2.13 -9.75 2.58
N ARG A 103 3.29 -9.56 3.19
CA ARG A 103 4.26 -10.62 3.42
C ARG A 103 4.28 -10.98 4.88
N LEU A 104 4.02 -12.26 5.18
CA LEU A 104 3.91 -12.79 6.52
C LEU A 104 5.03 -13.79 6.76
N LEU A 105 5.56 -13.84 7.98
CA LEU A 105 6.50 -14.85 8.43
C LEU A 105 5.78 -15.89 9.25
N HIS A 106 6.01 -17.17 8.94
CA HIS A 106 5.54 -18.27 9.76
C HIS A 106 6.20 -18.23 11.14
N ILE A 107 5.36 -18.21 12.17
CA ILE A 107 5.77 -18.47 13.54
C ILE A 107 4.93 -19.67 14.00
N ASP A 108 5.60 -20.66 14.58
CA ASP A 108 4.96 -21.88 15.08
C ASP A 108 3.72 -21.54 15.91
N GLY A 109 2.58 -22.16 15.59
CA GLY A 109 1.32 -21.99 16.32
C GLY A 109 0.43 -20.78 15.93
N HIS A 110 0.89 -19.85 15.08
CA HIS A 110 0.17 -18.58 14.83
C HIS A 110 -0.32 -18.35 13.40
N PHE A 111 -0.28 -19.36 12.52
CA PHE A 111 -0.71 -19.18 11.12
C PHE A 111 -1.47 -20.38 10.58
N SER A 112 -2.77 -20.21 10.28
CA SER A 112 -3.64 -21.27 9.75
C SER A 112 -3.62 -21.40 8.22
N GLY A 113 -2.72 -20.70 7.52
CA GLY A 113 -2.30 -21.00 6.14
C GLY A 113 -3.32 -20.83 5.01
N HIS A 114 -4.63 -20.90 5.27
CA HIS A 114 -5.59 -21.17 4.19
C HIS A 114 -6.69 -20.11 4.03
N SER A 115 -7.02 -19.37 5.08
CA SER A 115 -7.94 -18.21 5.01
C SER A 115 -7.86 -17.46 6.32
N SER A 116 -7.17 -16.32 6.36
CA SER A 116 -7.15 -15.45 7.54
C SER A 116 -7.83 -14.13 7.20
N GLN A 117 -8.68 -13.64 8.10
CA GLN A 117 -9.23 -12.30 7.98
C GLN A 117 -8.26 -11.32 8.61
N VAL A 118 -7.92 -10.27 7.87
CA VAL A 118 -7.12 -9.15 8.37
C VAL A 118 -7.99 -7.93 8.53
N THR A 119 -7.91 -7.30 9.69
CA THR A 119 -8.51 -5.99 9.97
C THR A 119 -7.43 -4.93 9.82
N LEU A 120 -7.70 -3.91 9.02
CA LEU A 120 -6.77 -2.82 8.70
C LEU A 120 -7.40 -1.51 9.15
N LYS A 121 -6.69 -0.69 9.92
CA LYS A 121 -7.05 0.70 10.17
C LYS A 121 -6.31 1.56 9.15
N THR A 122 -7.05 2.16 8.23
CA THR A 122 -6.49 2.87 7.09
C THR A 122 -6.86 4.34 7.12
N ARG A 123 -5.95 5.17 6.65
CA ARG A 123 -6.15 6.62 6.51
C ARG A 123 -5.49 7.06 5.20
N LEU A 124 -6.30 7.60 4.30
CA LEU A 124 -5.89 8.10 3.00
C LEU A 124 -6.04 9.62 2.98
N GLY A 125 -4.98 10.30 2.58
CA GLY A 125 -4.96 11.74 2.42
C GLY A 125 -4.17 12.15 1.20
N TYR A 126 -4.11 13.46 0.98
CA TYR A 126 -3.32 14.05 -0.10
C TYR A 126 -2.49 15.22 0.41
N THR A 127 -1.44 15.54 -0.34
CA THR A 127 -0.64 16.74 -0.19
C THR A 127 -0.52 17.44 -1.54
N SER A 128 -0.34 18.76 -1.50
CA SER A 128 0.00 19.55 -2.67
C SER A 128 1.50 19.80 -2.69
N SER A 129 2.08 19.98 -3.88
CA SER A 129 3.47 20.42 -4.03
C SER A 129 3.79 21.72 -3.29
N ARG A 130 2.79 22.60 -3.08
CA ARG A 130 2.95 23.85 -2.33
C ARG A 130 3.04 23.65 -0.81
N GLU A 131 2.40 22.60 -0.29
CA GLU A 131 2.33 22.28 1.14
C GLU A 131 2.57 20.77 1.35
N PRO A 132 3.80 20.26 1.10
CA PRO A 132 4.08 18.83 1.08
C PRO A 132 3.98 18.16 2.46
N TYR A 133 3.88 18.94 3.52
CA TYR A 133 3.84 18.46 4.91
C TYR A 133 2.49 18.72 5.59
N ARG A 134 1.51 19.24 4.85
CA ARG A 134 0.15 19.42 5.33
C ARG A 134 -0.77 18.48 4.56
N SER A 135 -1.12 17.37 5.20
CA SER A 135 -1.95 16.33 4.60
C SER A 135 -3.42 16.53 4.95
N SER A 136 -4.26 16.62 3.91
CA SER A 136 -5.71 16.67 4.05
C SER A 136 -6.30 15.26 3.99
N LEU A 137 -7.27 14.98 4.86
CA LEU A 137 -7.95 13.67 4.90
C LEU A 137 -8.91 13.52 3.72
N ILE A 138 -8.83 12.38 3.03
CA ILE A 138 -9.85 11.95 2.05
C ILE A 138 -10.79 10.96 2.71
N ALA A 139 -10.22 9.91 3.32
CA ALA A 139 -10.99 8.84 3.95
C ALA A 139 -10.19 8.19 5.08
N SER A 140 -10.89 7.73 6.11
CA SER A 140 -10.31 6.91 7.16
C SER A 140 -11.33 5.90 7.66
N GLY A 141 -10.86 4.71 8.02
CA GLY A 141 -11.73 3.70 8.61
C GLY A 141 -11.06 2.35 8.80
N TYR A 142 -11.81 1.46 9.46
CA TYR A 142 -11.47 0.05 9.56
C TYR A 142 -11.96 -0.69 8.32
N GLN A 143 -11.11 -1.53 7.76
CA GLN A 143 -11.40 -2.38 6.61
C GLN A 143 -11.03 -3.81 6.93
N GLU A 144 -11.92 -4.75 6.61
CA GLU A 144 -11.65 -6.18 6.75
C GLU A 144 -11.42 -6.81 5.39
N ARG A 145 -10.39 -7.65 5.28
CA ARG A 145 -10.01 -8.33 4.04
C ARG A 145 -9.72 -9.79 4.33
N LYS A 146 -10.09 -10.68 3.39
CA LYS A 146 -9.76 -12.11 3.47
C LYS A 146 -8.44 -12.33 2.75
N LEU A 147 -7.46 -12.87 3.45
CA LEU A 147 -6.16 -13.22 2.91
C LEU A 147 -6.13 -14.71 2.57
N SER A 148 -5.71 -15.00 1.34
CA SER A 148 -5.32 -16.34 0.92
C SER A 148 -3.81 -16.31 0.70
N CYS A 149 -3.06 -17.01 1.54
CA CYS A 149 -1.60 -16.95 1.52
C CYS A 149 -1.08 -18.34 1.18
N ASN A 150 -0.42 -18.47 0.03
CA ASN A 150 0.04 -19.78 -0.42
C ASN A 150 1.51 -19.98 -0.05
N SER A 151 1.84 -21.11 0.57
CA SER A 151 3.23 -21.58 0.64
C SER A 151 3.64 -22.09 -0.74
N ILE A 152 4.79 -21.64 -1.25
CA ILE A 152 5.41 -22.23 -2.45
C ILE A 152 5.90 -23.66 -2.18
N LYS A 153 6.11 -24.04 -0.90
CA LYS A 153 6.67 -25.33 -0.48
C LYS A 153 5.62 -26.23 0.17
N ARG A 154 5.68 -27.54 -0.13
CA ARG A 154 4.81 -28.57 0.48
C ARG A 154 5.00 -28.73 1.99
N HIS A 155 6.17 -28.38 2.52
CA HIS A 155 6.46 -28.36 3.95
C HIS A 155 6.61 -26.91 4.40
N VAL A 156 5.87 -26.54 5.46
CA VAL A 156 5.94 -25.23 6.10
C VAL A 156 6.95 -25.31 7.23
N PHE A 157 7.97 -24.46 7.20
CA PHE A 157 8.98 -24.37 8.26
C PHE A 157 8.87 -23.04 8.99
N ARG A 158 9.25 -23.01 10.27
CA ARG A 158 9.39 -21.76 11.03
C ARG A 158 10.29 -20.78 10.29
N GLY A 159 9.87 -19.52 10.21
CA GLY A 159 10.63 -18.49 9.50
C GLY A 159 10.44 -18.49 7.98
N GLN A 160 9.56 -19.34 7.44
CA GLN A 160 9.19 -19.25 6.03
C GLN A 160 8.32 -18.01 5.78
N ALA A 161 8.66 -17.25 4.73
CA ALA A 161 7.84 -16.14 4.28
C ALA A 161 6.70 -16.63 3.36
N PHE A 162 5.51 -16.06 3.57
CA PHE A 162 4.30 -16.25 2.79
C PHE A 162 3.93 -14.96 2.12
N ASP A 163 3.72 -15.00 0.80
CA ASP A 163 3.18 -13.89 0.05
C ASP A 163 1.67 -14.11 -0.12
N CYS A 164 0.88 -13.19 0.42
CA CYS A 164 -0.58 -13.29 0.41
C CYS A 164 -1.18 -12.73 -0.88
N SER A 165 -2.39 -13.20 -1.19
CA SER A 165 -3.15 -12.74 -2.34
C SER A 165 -3.40 -11.23 -2.28
N PRO A 166 -3.29 -10.53 -3.43
CA PRO A 166 -3.48 -9.09 -3.49
C PRO A 166 -4.91 -8.69 -3.09
N GLN A 167 -5.03 -7.63 -2.30
CA GLN A 167 -6.30 -7.08 -1.83
C GLN A 167 -6.49 -5.65 -2.33
N VAL A 168 -7.66 -5.32 -2.85
CA VAL A 168 -7.96 -3.92 -3.21
C VAL A 168 -8.17 -3.11 -1.93
N LEU A 169 -7.38 -2.05 -1.78
CA LEU A 169 -7.39 -1.17 -0.62
C LEU A 169 -8.22 0.09 -0.86
N ALA A 170 -8.02 0.71 -2.03
CA ALA A 170 -8.73 1.92 -2.41
C ALA A 170 -8.84 2.04 -3.94
N VAL A 171 -9.91 2.69 -4.39
CA VAL A 171 -10.09 3.12 -5.78
C VAL A 171 -10.46 4.59 -5.75
N LEU A 172 -9.63 5.43 -6.38
CA LEU A 172 -9.93 6.85 -6.58
C LEU A 172 -10.34 7.05 -8.03
N PHE A 173 -11.54 7.59 -8.24
CA PHE A 173 -12.10 7.85 -9.57
C PHE A 173 -11.69 9.20 -10.17
N SER A 174 -10.88 9.98 -9.46
CA SER A 174 -10.31 11.24 -9.91
C SER A 174 -9.02 11.52 -9.15
N LEU A 175 -7.93 11.77 -9.88
CA LEU A 175 -6.67 12.20 -9.31
C LEU A 175 -6.53 13.72 -9.47
N GLN A 176 -6.89 14.45 -8.43
CA GLN A 176 -6.86 15.92 -8.40
C GLN A 176 -5.63 16.47 -7.68
N HIS A 177 -4.84 15.61 -7.06
CA HIS A 177 -3.75 16.01 -6.18
C HIS A 177 -2.44 15.36 -6.62
N ASP A 178 -1.35 16.10 -6.40
CA ASP A 178 -0.02 15.67 -6.82
C ASP A 178 0.42 14.40 -6.11
N ARG A 179 0.10 14.28 -4.82
CA ARG A 179 0.61 13.22 -3.95
C ARG A 179 -0.46 12.73 -3.00
N TYR A 180 -0.51 11.42 -2.83
CA TYR A 180 -1.38 10.73 -1.89
C TYR A 180 -0.53 10.07 -0.81
N LEU A 181 -1.00 10.21 0.42
CA LEU A 181 -0.39 9.62 1.61
C LEU A 181 -1.36 8.60 2.18
N LEU A 182 -0.89 7.37 2.32
CA LEU A 182 -1.65 6.26 2.87
C LEU A 182 -0.94 5.78 4.12
N ASN A 183 -1.66 5.84 5.25
CA ASN A 183 -1.21 5.27 6.51
C ASN A 183 -2.08 4.07 6.85
N LEU A 184 -1.44 2.97 7.18
CA LEU A 184 -2.07 1.69 7.48
C LEU A 184 -1.54 1.17 8.81
N LEU A 185 -2.45 0.77 9.69
CA LEU A 185 -2.17 0.06 10.93
C LEU A 185 -2.86 -1.30 10.86
N ILE A 186 -2.21 -2.33 11.38
CA ILE A 186 -2.77 -3.68 11.54
C ILE A 186 -2.98 -3.87 13.05
N PRO A 187 -4.12 -3.42 13.60
CA PRO A 187 -4.33 -3.39 15.05
C PRO A 187 -4.61 -4.79 15.60
N THR A 188 -4.22 -5.06 16.84
CA THR A 188 -4.61 -6.27 17.59
C THR A 188 -5.94 -6.09 18.31
N LYS A 189 -6.42 -4.85 18.43
CA LYS A 189 -7.69 -4.48 19.04
C LYS A 189 -8.30 -3.28 18.32
N ARG A 190 -9.61 -3.32 18.06
CA ARG A 190 -10.35 -2.19 17.48
C ARG A 190 -10.68 -1.17 18.57
N ASP A 191 -10.43 0.12 18.29
CA ASP A 191 -10.67 1.20 19.26
C ASP A 191 -12.16 1.45 19.51
N ASP A 192 -13.01 1.21 18.52
CA ASP A 192 -14.45 1.51 18.54
C ASP A 192 -15.29 0.38 19.13
N THR A 193 -14.96 -0.88 18.87
CA THR A 193 -15.70 -2.05 19.39
C THR A 193 -15.01 -2.73 20.56
N ASN A 194 -13.76 -2.38 20.87
CA ASN A 194 -12.89 -3.10 21.81
C ASN A 194 -12.65 -4.59 21.47
N GLU A 195 -13.04 -5.04 20.28
CA GLU A 195 -12.85 -6.40 19.83
C GLU A 195 -11.38 -6.66 19.47
N ARG A 196 -10.84 -7.81 19.86
CA ARG A 196 -9.48 -8.18 19.47
C ARG A 196 -9.48 -8.79 18.08
N THR A 197 -8.65 -8.26 17.21
CA THR A 197 -8.53 -8.64 15.80
C THR A 197 -7.11 -9.16 15.50
N ASN A 198 -6.87 -9.71 14.30
CA ASN A 198 -5.54 -10.10 13.81
C ASN A 198 -4.70 -11.07 14.67
N ARG A 199 -5.30 -11.81 15.62
CA ARG A 199 -4.56 -12.68 16.57
C ARG A 199 -3.77 -13.83 15.92
N ASN A 200 -4.18 -14.29 14.74
CA ASN A 200 -3.64 -15.48 14.06
C ASN A 200 -3.08 -15.15 12.66
N LEU A 201 -2.62 -13.91 12.46
CA LEU A 201 -2.06 -13.46 11.18
C LEU A 201 -0.59 -13.90 10.99
N GLY A 202 0.07 -14.39 12.04
CA GLY A 202 1.53 -14.53 12.06
C GLY A 202 2.23 -13.17 12.16
N ARG A 203 3.53 -13.12 11.86
CA ARG A 203 4.30 -11.86 11.91
C ARG A 203 4.34 -11.20 10.55
N VAL A 204 3.73 -10.02 10.43
CA VAL A 204 3.85 -9.19 9.22
C VAL A 204 5.29 -8.70 9.10
N THR A 205 5.98 -9.08 8.02
CA THR A 205 7.34 -8.58 7.77
C THR A 205 7.30 -7.33 6.93
N ASP A 206 6.53 -7.34 5.85
CA ASP A 206 6.51 -6.27 4.88
C ASP A 206 5.11 -6.09 4.32
N VAL A 207 4.82 -4.84 3.98
CA VAL A 207 3.55 -4.45 3.39
C VAL A 207 3.89 -3.68 2.12
N TYR A 208 3.30 -4.09 1.00
CA TYR A 208 3.49 -3.46 -0.29
C TYR A 208 2.16 -2.92 -0.80
N VAL A 209 2.20 -1.76 -1.45
CA VAL A 209 1.07 -1.22 -2.17
C VAL A 209 1.49 -1.03 -3.62
N THR A 210 0.83 -1.75 -4.52
CA THR A 210 0.93 -1.54 -5.95
C THR A 210 -0.15 -0.56 -6.36
N VAL A 211 0.25 0.54 -6.98
CA VAL A 211 -0.66 1.52 -7.55
C VAL A 211 -0.69 1.38 -9.06
N SER A 212 -1.89 1.30 -9.60
CA SER A 212 -2.14 1.19 -11.04
C SER A 212 -2.96 2.38 -11.52
N THR A 213 -2.49 3.08 -12.55
CA THR A 213 -3.23 4.12 -13.26
C THR A 213 -3.31 3.78 -14.75
N PRO A 214 -4.46 3.96 -15.40
CA PRO A 214 -4.60 3.85 -16.84
C PRO A 214 -4.05 5.08 -17.57
#